data_AF-A0AAW9KLZ6-F1
#
_entry.id   AF-A0AAW9KLZ6-F1
#
_cell.length_a   1.000
_cell.length_b   1.000
_cell.length_c   1.000
_cell.angle_alpha   90.00
_cell.angle_beta   90.00
_cell.angle_gamma   90.00
#
_symmetry.space_group_name_H-M   'P 1'
#
loop_
_entity.id
_entity.type
_entity.pdbx_description
1 polymer ?
#
loop_
_entity_poly.entity_id
_entity_poly.type
_entity_poly.pdbx_seq_one_letter_code
_entity_poly.pdbx_strand_id
1 'polypeptide(L)'
;IPRPTFVVLSGVGLHVYYVFDKPIDLFPNIKLQLKAYKYALTFNIWRYKETSKEKETQYQSINQSFRMVGSINEKHGNKIIAFKTGDRVSLEYMNQY
;
A
#
# COMPACT_ATOMS: atom_id res chain seq x y z
N ILE A 1 2.27 12.98 2.25
CA ILE A 1 2.18 11.59 1.78
C ILE A 1 1.77 11.59 0.32
N PRO A 2 2.30 10.68 -0.53
CA PRO A 2 1.89 10.60 -1.93
C PRO A 2 0.41 10.25 -2.03
N ARG A 3 -0.28 10.76 -3.05
CA ARG A 3 -1.69 10.42 -3.28
C ARG A 3 -1.79 8.98 -3.80
N PRO A 4 -2.58 8.11 -3.18
CA PRO A 4 -2.70 6.73 -3.66
C PRO A 4 -3.53 6.64 -4.94
N THR A 5 -3.18 5.66 -5.78
CA THR A 5 -3.96 5.32 -6.98
C THR A 5 -5.29 4.69 -6.57
N PHE A 6 -5.27 3.75 -5.63
CA PHE A 6 -6.46 3.13 -5.07
C PHE A 6 -6.42 3.05 -3.55
N VAL A 7 -7.60 3.19 -2.94
CA VAL A 7 -7.85 2.85 -1.55
C VAL A 7 -8.86 1.71 -1.52
N VAL A 8 -8.52 0.61 -0.85
CA VAL A 8 -9.36 -0.60 -0.80
C VAL A 8 -9.78 -0.88 0.62
N LEU A 9 -11.08 -1.06 0.83
CA LEU A 9 -11.65 -1.53 2.09
C LEU A 9 -11.40 -3.04 2.19
N SER A 10 -10.41 -3.45 2.98
CA SER A 10 -10.01 -4.86 3.11
C SER A 10 -10.83 -5.63 4.16
N GLY A 11 -11.71 -4.93 4.88
CA GLY A 11 -12.73 -5.47 5.76
C GLY A 11 -12.61 -5.01 7.21
N VAL A 12 -11.40 -4.98 7.77
CA VAL A 12 -11.11 -4.43 9.13
C VAL A 12 -10.26 -3.17 9.04
N GLY A 13 -9.57 -2.98 7.92
CA GLY A 13 -8.72 -1.83 7.68
C GLY A 13 -8.76 -1.41 6.23
N LEU A 14 -7.73 -0.68 5.84
CA LEU A 14 -7.58 -0.12 4.52
C LEU A 14 -6.28 -0.63 3.88
N HIS A 15 -6.32 -0.90 2.58
CA HIS A 15 -5.12 -1.11 1.78
C HIS A 15 -4.93 0.10 0.87
N VAL A 16 -3.71 0.64 0.86
CA VAL A 16 -3.30 1.75 0.02
C VAL A 16 -2.46 1.21 -1.13
N TYR A 17 -2.86 1.48 -2.37
CA TYR A 17 -2.15 1.02 -3.56
C TYR A 17 -1.60 2.20 -4.36
N TYR A 18 -0.31 2.07 -4.71
CA TYR A 18 0.39 2.93 -5.65
C TYR A 18 0.71 2.09 -6.88
N VAL A 19 0.02 2.34 -7.98
CA VAL A 19 0.23 1.59 -9.23
C VAL A 19 1.18 2.38 -10.10
N PHE A 20 2.35 1.81 -10.40
CA PHE A 20 3.33 2.49 -11.22
C PHE A 20 2.89 2.59 -12.69
N ASP A 21 3.34 3.66 -13.35
CA ASP A 21 3.18 3.87 -14.80
C ASP A 21 3.90 2.78 -15.59
N LYS A 22 5.12 2.45 -15.16
CA LYS A 22 5.96 1.41 -15.73
C LYS A 22 6.18 0.30 -14.68
N PRO A 23 6.14 -0.98 -15.08
CA PRO A 23 6.52 -2.06 -14.17
C PRO A 23 7.98 -1.90 -13.75
N ILE A 24 8.31 -2.40 -12.55
CA ILE A 24 9.68 -2.37 -12.02
C ILE A 24 10.20 -3.80 -12.04
N ASP A 25 11.34 -4.01 -12.71
CA ASP A 25 12.01 -5.30 -12.73
C ASP A 25 12.62 -5.60 -11.36
N LEU A 26 12.21 -6.72 -10.75
CA LEU A 26 12.61 -7.08 -9.39
C LEU A 26 13.93 -7.86 -9.35
N PHE A 27 15.00 -7.30 -9.90
CA PHE A 27 16.36 -7.81 -9.69
C PHE A 27 16.68 -7.87 -8.18
N PRO A 28 17.55 -8.79 -7.71
CA PRO A 28 17.80 -8.99 -6.27
C PRO A 28 18.15 -7.71 -5.50
N ASN A 29 18.96 -6.82 -6.10
CA ASN A 29 19.30 -5.52 -5.54
C ASN A 29 18.10 -4.55 -5.49
N ILE A 30 17.30 -4.48 -6.56
CA ILE A 30 16.10 -3.64 -6.63
C ILE A 30 15.04 -4.11 -5.63
N LYS A 31 14.91 -5.42 -5.44
CA LYS A 31 14.01 -6.01 -4.45
C LYS A 31 14.32 -5.52 -3.03
N LEU A 32 15.60 -5.44 -2.67
CA LEU A 32 16.04 -4.92 -1.37
C LEU A 32 15.75 -3.43 -1.24
N GLN A 33 16.03 -2.65 -2.29
CA GLN A 33 15.76 -1.21 -2.32
C GLN A 33 14.26 -0.90 -2.19
N LEU A 34 13.39 -1.60 -2.94
CA LEU A 34 11.94 -1.44 -2.84
C LEU A 34 11.39 -1.87 -1.48
N LYS A 35 11.97 -2.88 -0.85
CA LYS A 35 11.61 -3.25 0.53
C LYS A 35 11.94 -2.10 1.50
N ALA A 36 13.14 -1.54 1.42
CA ALA A 36 13.54 -0.41 2.24
C ALA A 36 12.64 0.81 2.00
N TYR A 37 12.35 1.12 0.74
CA TYR A 37 11.42 2.18 0.34
C TYR A 37 10.01 1.96 0.91
N LYS A 38 9.43 0.76 0.75
CA LYS A 38 8.12 0.42 1.31
C LYS A 38 8.09 0.61 2.83
N TYR A 39 9.18 0.28 3.53
CA TYR A 39 9.26 0.43 4.98
C TYR A 39 9.29 1.92 5.37
N ALA A 40 10.14 2.72 4.73
CA ALA A 40 10.19 4.16 4.95
C ALA A 40 8.84 4.83 4.67
N LEU A 41 8.20 4.48 3.55
CA LEU A 41 6.87 4.99 3.21
C LEU A 41 5.81 4.57 4.23
N THR A 42 5.86 3.32 4.71
CA THR A 42 4.94 2.82 5.76
C THR A 42 5.10 3.61 7.04
N PHE A 43 6.35 3.87 7.47
CA PHE A 43 6.63 4.69 8.64
C PHE A 43 6.10 6.12 8.49
N ASN A 44 6.32 6.75 7.33
CA ASN A 44 5.84 8.10 7.04
C ASN A 44 4.31 8.19 7.02
N ILE A 45 3.63 7.14 6.55
CA ILE A 45 2.16 7.08 6.50
C ILE A 45 1.58 6.66 7.86
N TRP A 46 2.22 5.80 8.64
CA TRP A 46 1.72 5.24 9.90
C TRP A 46 2.10 6.12 11.10
N ARG A 47 1.46 7.28 11.23
CA ARG A 47 1.67 8.21 12.35
C ARG A 47 0.64 7.93 13.43
N TYR A 48 1.13 7.45 14.59
CA TYR A 48 0.27 7.13 15.73
C TYR A 48 -0.54 8.35 16.18
N LYS A 49 -1.85 8.15 16.42
CA LYS A 49 -2.88 9.15 16.76
C LYS A 49 -3.23 10.14 15.66
N GLU A 50 -2.57 10.11 14.51
CA GLU A 50 -2.93 10.91 13.35
C GLU A 50 -3.63 10.04 12.30
N THR A 51 -2.86 9.17 11.64
CA THR A 51 -3.34 8.30 10.55
C THR A 51 -3.54 6.86 11.00
N SER A 52 -3.00 6.47 12.17
CA SER A 52 -3.18 5.15 12.76
C SER A 52 -3.57 5.22 14.23
N LYS A 53 -4.44 4.30 14.65
CA LYS A 53 -4.77 4.06 16.06
C LYS A 53 -3.79 3.12 16.75
N GLU A 54 -2.97 2.40 15.98
CA GLU A 54 -2.02 1.42 16.48
C GLU A 54 -0.65 2.07 16.71
N LYS A 55 -0.09 1.86 17.90
CA LYS A 55 1.22 2.41 18.27
C LYS A 55 2.36 1.73 17.51
N GLU A 56 2.27 0.40 17.36
CA GLU A 56 3.29 -0.39 16.68
C GLU A 56 3.02 -0.43 15.17
N THR A 57 4.02 -0.06 14.38
CA THR A 57 3.91 -0.08 12.91
C THR A 57 4.06 -1.49 12.39
N GLN A 58 3.10 -1.94 11.59
CA GLN A 58 3.18 -3.24 10.93
C GLN A 58 3.91 -3.12 9.60
N TYR A 59 5.16 -3.59 9.56
CA TYR A 59 5.93 -3.66 8.33
C TYR A 59 5.66 -4.97 7.59
N GLN A 60 5.36 -4.86 6.29
CA GLN A 60 5.04 -6.02 5.45
C GLN A 60 5.95 -6.07 4.23
N SER A 61 6.28 -7.29 3.79
CA SER A 61 7.14 -7.51 2.63
C SER A 61 6.52 -6.96 1.34
N ILE A 62 7.33 -6.71 0.32
CA ILE A 62 6.81 -6.31 -1.00
C ILE A 62 6.03 -7.43 -1.71
N ASN A 63 6.21 -8.68 -1.28
CA ASN A 63 5.57 -9.88 -1.84
C ASN A 63 4.30 -10.30 -1.07
N GLN A 64 3.75 -9.39 -0.27
CA GLN A 64 2.57 -9.69 0.53
C GLN A 64 1.36 -9.97 -0.36
N SER A 65 0.65 -11.05 -0.07
CA SER A 65 -0.62 -11.36 -0.72
C SER A 65 -1.68 -10.31 -0.39
N PHE A 66 -2.51 -10.02 -1.39
CA PHE A 66 -3.63 -9.09 -1.25
C PHE A 66 -4.94 -9.82 -1.50
N ARG A 67 -6.01 -9.23 -0.99
CA ARG A 67 -7.37 -9.73 -1.22
C ARG A 67 -7.91 -9.17 -2.52
N MET A 68 -8.63 -10.00 -3.27
CA MET A 68 -9.18 -9.61 -4.56
C MET A 68 -10.36 -8.64 -4.39
N VAL A 69 -10.31 -7.51 -5.09
CA VAL A 69 -11.43 -6.56 -5.12
C VAL A 69 -12.66 -7.25 -5.70
N GLY A 70 -13.81 -7.05 -5.06
CA GLY A 70 -15.07 -7.69 -5.45
C GLY A 70 -15.35 -9.02 -4.73
N SER A 71 -14.34 -9.66 -4.12
CA SER A 71 -14.57 -10.86 -3.30
C SER A 71 -15.17 -10.52 -1.94
N ILE A 72 -15.67 -11.54 -1.24
CA ILE A 72 -16.20 -11.43 0.11
C ILE A 72 -15.09 -11.76 1.10
N ASN A 73 -14.93 -10.93 2.12
CA ASN A 73 -14.06 -11.21 3.24
C ASN A 73 -14.65 -12.33 4.10
N GLU A 74 -14.05 -13.50 4.06
CA GLU A 74 -14.49 -14.69 4.83
C GLU A 74 -14.64 -14.45 6.34
N LYS A 75 -13.85 -13.53 6.92
CA LYS A 75 -13.88 -13.26 8.37
C LYS A 75 -15.06 -12.40 8.82
N HIS A 76 -15.55 -11.52 7.95
CA HIS A 76 -16.52 -10.48 8.34
C HIS A 76 -17.70 -10.34 7.38
N GLY A 77 -17.77 -11.13 6.31
CA GLY A 77 -18.85 -11.08 5.30
C GLY A 77 -18.85 -9.82 4.42
N ASN A 78 -17.94 -8.88 4.64
CA ASN A 78 -17.90 -7.61 3.91
C ASN A 78 -17.30 -7.79 2.51
N LYS A 79 -17.93 -7.16 1.51
CA LYS A 79 -17.37 -7.10 0.16
C LYS A 79 -16.15 -6.18 0.13
N ILE A 80 -15.11 -6.60 -0.58
CA ILE A 80 -13.90 -5.82 -0.76
C ILE A 80 -14.14 -4.80 -1.87
N ILE A 81 -14.11 -3.52 -1.51
CA ILE A 81 -14.42 -2.41 -2.42
C ILE A 81 -13.18 -1.56 -2.62
N ALA A 82 -12.87 -1.25 -3.88
CA ALA A 82 -11.80 -0.35 -4.26
C ALA A 82 -12.37 0.99 -4.71
N PHE A 83 -11.72 2.07 -4.29
CA PHE A 83 -11.99 3.42 -4.74
C PHE A 83 -10.78 3.91 -5.53
N LYS A 84 -10.98 4.31 -6.78
CA LYS A 84 -9.93 4.99 -7.55
C LYS A 84 -9.81 6.40 -6.98
N THR A 85 -8.70 6.68 -6.32
CA THR A 85 -8.46 7.96 -5.65
C THR A 85 -7.48 8.83 -6.40
N GLY A 86 -6.64 8.28 -7.26
CA GLY A 86 -5.65 9.01 -8.04
C GLY A 86 -5.25 8.25 -9.29
N ASP A 87 -4.34 8.82 -10.05
CA ASP A 87 -3.76 8.17 -11.21
C ASP A 87 -2.57 7.29 -10.85
N ARG A 88 -2.03 6.64 -11.86
CA ARG A 88 -0.78 5.88 -11.74
C ARG A 88 0.35 6.85 -11.41
N VAL A 89 1.40 6.32 -10.78
CA VAL A 89 2.51 7.10 -10.26
C VAL A 89 3.82 6.74 -10.95
N SER A 90 4.69 7.71 -11.15
CA SER A 90 6.07 7.45 -11.58
C SER A 90 6.99 7.20 -10.38
N LEU A 91 8.15 6.60 -10.63
CA LEU A 91 9.19 6.46 -9.61
C LEU A 91 9.69 7.83 -9.15
N GLU A 92 9.85 8.76 -10.09
CA GLU A 92 10.30 10.12 -9.83
C GLU A 92 9.33 10.86 -8.91
N TYR A 93 8.02 10.70 -9.11
CA TYR A 93 7.01 11.26 -8.21
C TYR A 93 7.07 10.63 -6.82
N MET A 94 7.15 9.30 -6.75
CA MET A 94 7.20 8.58 -5.48
C MET A 94 8.46 8.88 -4.67
N ASN A 95 9.60 9.17 -5.32
CA ASN A 95 10.86 9.54 -4.67
C ASN A 95 10.87 10.95 -4.06
N GLN A 96 9.84 11.76 -4.25
CA GLN A 96 9.70 13.08 -3.60
C GLN A 96 9.21 12.99 -2.15
N TYR A 97 8.89 11.78 -1.67
CA TYR A 97 8.28 11.50 -0.36
C TYR A 97 9.04 10.39 0.39
#